data_AF-A0AAV7KBQ2-F1
#
_entry.id   AF-A0AAV7KBQ2-F1
#
_cell.length_a   1.000
_cell.length_b   1.000
_cell.length_c   1.000
_cell.angle_alpha   90.00
_cell.angle_beta   90.00
_cell.angle_gamma   90.00
#
_symmetry.space_group_name_H-M   'P 1'
#
loop_
_entity.id
_entity.type
_entity.pdbx_description
1 polymer ?
#
loop_
_entity_poly.entity_id
_entity_poly.type
_entity_poly.pdbx_seq_one_letter_code
_entity_poly.pdbx_strand_id
1 'polypeptide(L)'
;MFKKRNSFKSSKKPHPRRSASLSTLNSLDDTIYSQNDMQLDYDGEIKLYLGAHELVFRGGEWIREGDPDPVKKTLATSISEEAFSRLEKENEKLQRENNALKYKFEVLLDMMTLYVAQNMPEEEMRTIAAKLEKHDLENERRNAEKEKRDTENEKGELKRVKIASQNERRELQKEKGVPQNEQGASESQNVDPENERSEISVSQIEREDTEKERGESPNYDVIS
;
A
#
# COMPACT_ATOMS: atom_id res chain seq x y z
N MET A 1 59.76 31.21 72.28
CA MET A 1 58.49 30.45 72.13
C MET A 1 57.43 31.38 71.55
N PHE A 2 56.87 31.07 70.37
CA PHE A 2 55.71 31.82 69.85
C PHE A 2 54.68 30.83 69.28
N LYS A 3 53.44 30.98 69.75
CA LYS A 3 52.26 30.17 69.40
C LYS A 3 51.28 31.08 68.65
N LYS A 4 50.78 30.68 67.48
CA LYS A 4 49.65 31.33 66.78
C LYS A 4 48.90 30.24 66.00
N ARG A 5 47.84 29.64 66.57
CA ARG A 5 46.41 30.02 66.54
C ARG A 5 45.81 30.06 65.13
N ASN A 6 45.04 29.02 64.81
CA ASN A 6 44.12 28.93 63.67
C ASN A 6 42.70 29.35 64.08
N SER A 7 41.90 29.66 63.04
CA SER A 7 40.42 29.69 62.98
C SER A 7 39.76 31.05 63.28
N PHE A 8 38.77 31.57 62.55
CA PHE A 8 37.86 31.09 61.49
C PHE A 8 37.55 32.27 60.52
N LYS A 9 37.25 32.02 59.24
CA LYS A 9 36.46 32.96 58.41
C LYS A 9 35.42 32.22 57.58
N SER A 10 34.16 32.56 57.86
CA SER A 10 32.95 32.19 57.12
C SER A 10 32.80 33.11 55.90
N SER A 11 32.62 32.53 54.70
CA SER A 11 31.79 33.12 53.63
C SER A 11 31.58 32.10 52.49
N LYS A 12 30.63 31.18 52.64
CA LYS A 12 30.12 30.42 51.48
C LYS A 12 29.01 31.25 50.83
N LYS A 13 29.29 31.92 49.71
CA LYS A 13 28.23 32.37 48.80
C LYS A 13 27.69 31.13 48.07
N PRO A 14 26.38 30.92 47.95
CA PRO A 14 25.85 29.75 47.24
C PRO A 14 26.19 29.82 45.75
N HIS A 15 26.48 28.66 45.16
CA HIS A 15 26.83 28.53 43.74
C HIS A 15 25.65 28.95 42.84
N PRO A 16 25.91 29.56 41.67
CA PRO A 16 24.87 30.07 40.78
C PRO A 16 23.90 28.96 40.34
N ARG A 17 22.59 29.21 40.44
CA ARG A 17 21.54 28.26 40.03
C ARG A 17 21.45 28.24 38.49
N ARG A 18 21.58 27.05 37.89
CA ARG A 18 21.38 26.79 36.45
C ARG A 18 19.89 26.61 36.12
N SER A 19 19.01 27.57 36.45
CA SER A 19 17.63 27.53 35.95
C SER A 19 17.60 28.16 34.56
N ALA A 20 17.62 27.32 33.53
CA ALA A 20 17.41 27.73 32.15
C ALA A 20 15.98 28.25 32.00
N SER A 21 15.83 29.55 31.72
CA SER A 21 14.57 30.07 31.19
C SER A 21 14.40 29.53 29.77
N LEU A 22 13.19 29.22 29.34
CA LEU A 22 12.83 28.60 28.05
C LEU A 22 13.32 29.35 26.79
N SER A 23 14.07 30.44 26.95
CA SER A 23 14.70 31.23 25.87
C SER A 23 16.02 30.64 25.35
N THR A 24 16.59 29.60 25.97
CA THR A 24 17.80 28.90 25.49
C THR A 24 17.51 27.69 24.57
N LEU A 25 16.26 27.49 24.15
CA LEU A 25 15.92 26.42 23.20
C LEU A 25 16.38 26.76 21.76
N ASN A 26 16.37 28.03 21.37
CA ASN A 26 16.80 28.44 20.02
C ASN A 26 18.31 28.26 19.80
N SER A 27 19.13 28.33 20.86
CA SER A 27 20.57 28.05 20.76
C SER A 27 20.89 26.56 20.70
N LEU A 28 19.95 25.68 21.05
CA LEU A 28 20.14 24.24 20.91
C LEU A 28 19.91 23.78 19.47
N ASP A 29 18.99 24.39 18.74
CA ASP A 29 18.70 24.02 17.35
C ASP A 29 19.89 24.29 16.43
N ASP A 30 20.55 25.45 16.58
CA ASP A 30 21.77 25.80 15.83
C ASP A 30 23.00 24.96 16.22
N THR A 31 23.00 24.32 17.40
CA THR A 31 24.15 23.50 17.87
C THR A 31 23.95 22.00 17.67
N ILE A 32 22.71 21.52 17.70
CA ILE A 32 22.36 20.12 17.43
C ILE A 32 22.31 19.86 15.92
N TYR A 33 21.96 20.87 15.12
CA TYR A 33 22.06 20.84 13.67
C TYR A 33 23.15 21.78 13.12
N SER A 34 24.14 22.11 13.96
CA SER A 34 25.32 22.85 13.51
C SER A 34 25.89 22.15 12.29
N GLN A 35 26.07 22.93 11.25
CA GLN A 35 26.58 22.64 9.92
C GLN A 35 27.83 21.72 9.86
N ASN A 36 28.47 21.47 11.01
CA ASN A 36 29.62 20.60 11.20
C ASN A 36 29.28 19.12 11.46
N ASP A 37 28.10 18.77 12.00
CA ASP A 37 27.73 17.36 12.25
C ASP A 37 27.18 16.64 11.00
N MET A 38 26.85 17.39 9.95
CA MET A 38 26.59 16.85 8.59
C MET A 38 27.82 16.95 7.68
N GLN A 39 28.89 17.61 8.11
CA GLN A 39 30.18 17.50 7.47
C GLN A 39 30.82 16.22 7.97
N LEU A 40 30.68 15.14 7.20
CA LEU A 40 31.67 14.07 7.30
C LEU A 40 33.02 14.72 6.96
N ASP A 41 33.81 15.06 7.98
CA ASP A 41 35.23 15.40 7.87
C ASP A 41 36.02 14.15 7.46
N TYR A 42 35.60 13.51 6.38
CA TYR A 42 36.17 12.30 5.84
C TYR A 42 37.01 12.70 4.63
N ASP A 43 38.18 13.28 4.91
CA ASP A 43 39.25 13.50 3.93
C ASP A 43 39.91 12.18 3.48
N GLY A 44 39.31 11.04 3.82
CA GLY A 44 39.72 9.70 3.44
C GLY A 44 38.83 9.10 2.37
N GLU A 45 39.30 8.04 1.72
CA GLU A 45 38.49 7.31 0.75
C GLU A 45 37.42 6.49 1.46
N ILE A 46 36.16 6.55 1.03
CA ILE A 46 35.07 5.79 1.67
C ILE A 46 35.34 4.30 1.46
N LYS A 47 35.55 3.56 2.55
CA LYS A 47 35.83 2.13 2.53
C LYS A 47 34.63 1.30 3.01
N LEU A 48 34.38 0.17 2.35
CA LEU A 48 33.35 -0.82 2.68
C LEU A 48 33.99 -2.20 2.75
N TYR A 49 33.79 -2.90 3.87
CA TYR A 49 34.26 -4.28 4.04
C TYR A 49 33.10 -5.25 3.77
N LEU A 50 33.18 -6.02 2.68
CA LEU A 50 32.22 -7.07 2.37
C LEU A 50 32.92 -8.44 2.45
N GLY A 51 32.73 -9.13 3.57
CA GLY A 51 33.40 -10.39 3.85
C GLY A 51 34.92 -10.20 3.99
N ALA A 52 35.71 -10.81 3.10
CA ALA A 52 37.17 -10.71 3.08
C ALA A 52 37.67 -9.65 2.08
N HIS A 53 36.81 -8.74 1.63
CA HIS A 53 37.10 -7.79 0.56
C HIS A 53 36.90 -6.36 1.04
N GLU A 54 37.91 -5.53 0.83
CA GLU A 54 37.88 -4.09 1.10
C GLU A 54 37.58 -3.36 -0.22
N LEU A 55 36.52 -2.57 -0.22
CA LEU A 55 36.02 -1.80 -1.35
C LEU A 55 36.19 -0.33 -1.05
N VAL A 56 36.76 0.42 -1.97
CA VAL A 56 36.98 1.86 -1.87
C VAL A 56 36.13 2.55 -2.93
N PHE A 57 35.39 3.57 -2.52
CA PHE A 57 34.59 4.38 -3.45
C PHE A 57 35.46 5.42 -4.13
N ARG A 58 35.65 5.29 -5.45
CA ARG A 58 36.42 6.23 -6.29
C ARG A 58 35.70 6.47 -7.61
N GLY A 59 35.60 7.73 -8.05
CA GLY A 59 35.02 8.06 -9.36
C GLY A 59 33.54 7.71 -9.55
N GLY A 60 32.77 7.54 -8.47
CA GLY A 60 31.35 7.18 -8.54
C GLY A 60 31.08 5.66 -8.48
N GLU A 61 32.11 4.83 -8.36
CA GLU A 61 32.01 3.37 -8.34
C GLU A 61 32.74 2.75 -7.14
N TRP A 62 32.30 1.55 -6.73
CA TRP A 62 32.99 0.76 -5.71
C TRP A 62 34.07 -0.10 -6.36
N ILE A 63 35.34 0.16 -6.01
CA ILE A 63 36.52 -0.51 -6.55
C ILE A 63 37.15 -1.35 -5.44
N ARG A 64 37.65 -2.55 -5.75
CA ARG A 64 38.37 -3.37 -4.78
C ARG A 64 39.76 -2.81 -4.49
N GLU A 65 40.12 -2.67 -3.22
CA GLU A 65 41.44 -2.19 -2.80
C GLU A 65 42.52 -3.17 -3.29
N GLY A 66 43.37 -2.71 -4.22
CA GLY A 66 44.46 -3.50 -4.82
C GLY A 66 44.38 -3.73 -6.33
N ASP A 67 43.30 -3.34 -7.02
CA ASP A 67 43.26 -3.39 -8.48
C ASP A 67 43.95 -2.15 -9.10
N PRO A 68 45.02 -2.30 -9.89
CA PRO A 68 45.64 -1.21 -10.62
C PRO A 68 44.85 -0.98 -11.91
N ASP A 69 43.95 0.01 -11.87
CA ASP A 69 43.38 0.80 -12.97
C ASP A 69 41.84 0.90 -12.89
N PRO A 70 41.28 2.11 -12.69
CA PRO A 70 39.84 2.34 -12.55
C PRO A 70 39.06 2.29 -13.88
N VAL A 71 39.68 1.92 -15.01
CA VAL A 71 39.06 2.17 -16.32
C VAL A 71 38.12 1.04 -16.79
N LYS A 72 38.17 -0.20 -16.25
CA LYS A 72 37.34 -1.31 -16.80
C LYS A 72 36.88 -2.42 -15.85
N LYS A 73 36.94 -2.30 -14.52
CA LYS A 73 36.43 -3.37 -13.64
C LYS A 73 35.50 -2.85 -12.57
N THR A 74 34.22 -2.78 -12.91
CA THR A 74 33.14 -2.71 -11.92
C THR A 74 33.15 -3.97 -11.06
N LEU A 75 32.61 -3.86 -9.84
CA LEU A 75 32.50 -4.91 -8.80
C LEU A 75 32.07 -6.30 -9.33
N ALA A 76 31.27 -6.34 -10.41
CA ALA A 76 30.84 -7.56 -11.09
C ALA A 76 32.00 -8.39 -11.69
N THR A 77 33.15 -7.79 -11.97
CA THR A 77 34.30 -8.43 -12.64
C THR A 77 35.32 -9.02 -11.66
N SER A 78 35.07 -8.91 -10.35
CA SER A 78 35.96 -9.43 -9.29
C SER A 78 35.57 -10.83 -8.81
N ILE A 79 34.40 -11.34 -9.20
CA ILE A 79 34.17 -12.78 -9.25
C ILE A 79 35.00 -13.27 -10.44
N SER A 80 35.96 -14.18 -10.20
CA SER A 80 36.73 -14.81 -11.28
C SER A 80 35.79 -15.13 -12.44
N GLU A 81 36.06 -14.60 -13.65
CA GLU A 81 35.21 -14.81 -14.82
C GLU A 81 34.94 -16.30 -15.07
N GLU A 82 35.90 -17.15 -14.66
CA GLU A 82 35.77 -18.60 -14.65
C GLU A 82 34.75 -19.11 -13.63
N ALA A 83 34.73 -18.55 -12.41
CA ALA A 83 33.73 -18.87 -11.39
C ALA A 83 32.32 -18.40 -11.81
N PHE A 84 32.21 -17.22 -12.43
CA PHE A 84 30.95 -16.72 -12.96
C PHE A 84 30.44 -17.62 -14.11
N SER A 85 31.28 -17.94 -15.09
CA SER A 85 30.91 -18.83 -16.20
C SER A 85 30.54 -20.23 -15.71
N ARG A 86 31.20 -20.74 -14.67
CA ARG A 86 30.87 -22.02 -14.05
C ARG A 86 29.51 -21.98 -13.35
N LEU A 87 29.25 -20.93 -12.57
CA LEU A 87 27.96 -20.73 -11.90
C LEU A 87 26.81 -20.56 -12.88
N GLU A 88 27.04 -19.84 -13.98
CA GLU A 88 26.06 -19.67 -15.05
C GLU A 88 25.69 -21.01 -15.69
N LYS A 89 26.68 -21.83 -16.06
CA LYS A 89 26.45 -23.18 -16.60
C LYS A 89 25.72 -24.09 -15.62
N GLU A 90 26.06 -24.02 -14.35
CA GLU A 90 25.40 -24.79 -13.30
C GLU A 90 23.95 -24.34 -13.12
N ASN A 91 23.69 -23.04 -13.10
CA ASN A 91 22.35 -22.48 -13.01
C ASN A 91 21.50 -22.88 -14.23
N GLU A 92 22.04 -22.79 -15.44
CA GLU A 92 21.33 -23.27 -16.64
C GLU A 92 21.02 -24.76 -16.56
N LYS A 93 21.96 -25.58 -16.08
CA LYS A 93 21.75 -27.02 -15.89
C LYS A 93 20.61 -27.26 -14.89
N LEU A 94 20.65 -26.60 -13.74
CA LEU A 94 19.61 -26.69 -12.72
C LEU A 94 18.26 -26.21 -13.23
N GLN A 95 18.23 -25.15 -14.05
CA GLN A 95 16.99 -24.65 -14.65
C GLN A 95 16.41 -25.64 -15.67
N ARG A 96 17.25 -26.27 -16.50
CA ARG A 96 16.84 -27.36 -17.40
C ARG A 96 16.28 -28.55 -16.62
N GLU A 97 16.96 -28.98 -15.55
CA GLU A 97 16.49 -30.06 -14.68
C GLU A 97 15.17 -29.70 -13.98
N ASN A 98 15.04 -28.48 -13.47
CA ASN A 98 13.82 -27.99 -12.84
C ASN A 98 12.63 -27.99 -13.82
N ASN A 99 12.85 -27.50 -15.04
CA ASN A 99 11.82 -27.52 -16.08
C ASN A 99 11.46 -28.96 -16.48
N ALA A 100 12.45 -29.84 -16.65
CA ALA A 100 12.20 -31.25 -16.93
C ALA A 100 11.41 -31.95 -15.82
N LEU A 101 11.69 -31.62 -14.54
CA LEU A 101 10.93 -32.14 -13.40
C LEU A 101 9.49 -31.61 -13.39
N LYS A 102 9.28 -30.32 -13.67
CA LYS A 102 7.93 -29.74 -13.83
C LYS A 102 7.13 -30.47 -14.90
N TYR A 103 7.71 -30.71 -16.07
CA TYR A 103 7.04 -31.46 -17.14
C TYR A 103 6.74 -32.91 -16.74
N LYS A 104 7.68 -33.60 -16.07
CA LYS A 104 7.43 -34.96 -15.57
C LYS A 104 6.28 -35.01 -14.56
N PHE A 105 6.20 -34.01 -13.69
CA PHE A 105 5.12 -33.90 -12.72
C PHE A 105 3.78 -33.66 -13.41
N GLU A 106 3.72 -32.73 -14.37
CA GLU A 106 2.51 -32.44 -15.13
C GLU A 106 1.98 -33.68 -15.86
N VAL A 107 2.86 -34.38 -16.60
CA VAL A 107 2.47 -35.61 -17.31
C VAL A 107 2.04 -36.70 -16.34
N LEU A 108 2.73 -36.85 -15.20
CA LEU A 108 2.34 -37.83 -14.19
C LEU A 108 0.97 -37.49 -13.58
N LEU A 109 0.70 -36.21 -13.30
CA LEU A 109 -0.60 -35.76 -12.84
C LEU A 109 -1.69 -36.04 -13.87
N ASP A 110 -1.45 -35.78 -15.15
CA ASP A 110 -2.39 -36.10 -16.22
C ASP A 110 -2.65 -37.61 -16.27
N MET A 111 -1.59 -38.44 -16.25
CA MET A 111 -1.73 -39.88 -16.28
C MET A 111 -2.48 -40.43 -15.05
N MET A 112 -2.19 -39.89 -13.86
CA MET A 112 -2.90 -40.27 -12.65
C MET A 112 -4.35 -39.81 -12.68
N THR A 113 -4.63 -38.61 -13.18
CA THR A 113 -5.98 -38.08 -13.32
C THR A 113 -6.80 -38.93 -14.29
N LEU A 114 -6.21 -39.30 -15.45
CA LEU A 114 -6.82 -40.21 -16.40
C LEU A 114 -7.07 -41.59 -15.79
N TYR A 115 -6.09 -42.14 -15.05
CA TYR A 115 -6.24 -43.42 -14.37
C TYR A 115 -7.36 -43.37 -13.32
N VAL A 116 -7.42 -42.32 -12.51
CA VAL A 116 -8.48 -42.13 -11.52
C VAL A 116 -9.82 -42.00 -12.23
N ALA A 117 -9.94 -41.17 -13.27
CA ALA A 117 -11.19 -41.02 -14.02
C ALA A 117 -11.66 -42.34 -14.67
N GLN A 118 -10.74 -43.20 -15.12
CA GLN A 118 -11.07 -44.50 -15.70
C GLN A 118 -11.50 -45.55 -14.66
N ASN A 119 -10.95 -45.51 -13.45
CA ASN A 119 -11.19 -46.53 -12.41
C ASN A 119 -12.16 -46.07 -11.31
N MET A 120 -12.56 -44.80 -11.32
CA MET A 120 -13.47 -44.23 -10.35
C MET A 120 -14.93 -44.53 -10.73
N PRO A 121 -15.78 -44.92 -9.78
CA PRO A 121 -17.20 -45.14 -10.05
C PRO A 121 -17.89 -43.83 -10.48
N GLU A 122 -18.85 -43.92 -11.40
CA GLU A 122 -19.53 -42.75 -11.98
C GLU A 122 -20.17 -41.84 -10.92
N GLU A 123 -20.67 -42.39 -9.82
CA GLU A 123 -21.27 -41.59 -8.75
C GLU A 123 -20.25 -40.68 -8.07
N GLU A 124 -19.03 -41.18 -7.82
CA GLU A 124 -17.96 -40.36 -7.26
C GLU A 124 -17.54 -39.26 -8.24
N MET A 125 -17.44 -39.58 -9.54
CA MET A 125 -17.18 -38.59 -10.58
C MET A 125 -18.24 -37.48 -10.62
N ARG A 126 -19.53 -37.84 -10.53
CA ARG A 126 -20.63 -36.87 -10.44
C ARG A 126 -20.50 -35.99 -9.19
N THR A 127 -20.16 -36.57 -8.04
CA THR A 127 -19.97 -35.77 -6.82
C THR A 127 -18.80 -34.80 -6.92
N ILE A 128 -17.70 -35.21 -7.57
CA ILE A 128 -16.52 -34.36 -7.78
C ILE A 128 -16.84 -33.24 -8.76
N ALA A 129 -17.52 -33.54 -9.87
CA ALA A 129 -17.98 -32.53 -10.82
C ALA A 129 -18.91 -31.49 -10.18
N ALA A 130 -19.88 -31.94 -9.38
CA ALA A 130 -20.78 -31.04 -8.65
C ALA A 130 -20.03 -30.18 -7.60
N LYS A 131 -18.99 -30.72 -6.96
CA LYS A 131 -18.13 -29.96 -6.04
C LYS A 131 -17.30 -28.89 -6.77
N LEU A 132 -16.76 -29.22 -7.95
CA LEU A 132 -16.03 -28.28 -8.80
C LEU A 132 -16.94 -27.14 -9.27
N GLU A 133 -18.11 -27.47 -9.81
CA GLU A 133 -19.10 -26.48 -10.25
C GLU A 133 -19.50 -25.55 -9.11
N LYS A 134 -19.77 -26.10 -7.92
CA LYS A 134 -20.10 -25.31 -6.74
C LYS A 134 -18.94 -24.37 -6.34
N HIS A 135 -17.70 -24.85 -6.40
CA HIS A 135 -16.53 -24.04 -6.08
C HIS A 135 -16.35 -22.87 -7.07
N ASP A 136 -16.58 -23.11 -8.37
CA ASP A 136 -16.47 -22.08 -9.40
C ASP A 136 -17.56 -21.02 -9.25
N LEU A 137 -18.80 -21.44 -9.01
CA LEU A 137 -19.91 -20.53 -8.69
C LEU A 137 -19.64 -19.73 -7.42
N GLU A 138 -19.02 -20.33 -6.40
CA GLU A 138 -18.67 -19.63 -5.17
C GLU A 138 -17.54 -18.60 -5.37
N ASN A 139 -16.58 -18.90 -6.23
CA ASN A 139 -15.54 -17.96 -6.62
C ASN A 139 -16.11 -16.77 -7.41
N GLU A 140 -16.99 -17.04 -8.37
CA GLU A 140 -17.69 -16.00 -9.13
C GLU A 140 -18.54 -15.13 -8.21
N ARG A 141 -19.29 -15.75 -7.28
CA ARG A 141 -20.06 -15.02 -6.27
C ARG A 141 -19.18 -14.12 -5.41
N ARG A 142 -18.05 -14.63 -4.93
CA ARG A 142 -17.09 -13.86 -4.13
C ARG A 142 -16.51 -12.69 -4.92
N ASN A 143 -16.29 -12.87 -6.22
CA ASN A 143 -15.81 -11.80 -7.09
C ASN A 143 -16.89 -10.72 -7.29
N ALA A 144 -18.12 -11.11 -7.62
CA ALA A 144 -19.25 -10.19 -7.75
C ALA A 144 -19.54 -9.43 -6.44
N GLU A 145 -19.35 -10.07 -5.28
CA GLU A 145 -19.52 -9.42 -3.98
C GLU A 145 -18.41 -8.39 -3.68
N LYS A 146 -17.18 -8.64 -4.12
CA LYS A 146 -16.12 -7.62 -4.07
C LYS A 146 -16.49 -6.42 -4.94
N GLU A 147 -16.87 -6.68 -6.19
CA GLU A 147 -17.27 -5.62 -7.13
C GLU A 147 -18.44 -4.78 -6.60
N LYS A 148 -19.48 -5.42 -6.03
CA LYS A 148 -20.59 -4.70 -5.38
C LYS A 148 -20.10 -3.77 -4.27
N ARG A 149 -19.22 -4.25 -3.38
CA ARG A 149 -18.67 -3.41 -2.30
C ARG A 149 -17.86 -2.25 -2.85
N ASP A 150 -17.09 -2.46 -3.91
CA ASP A 150 -16.29 -1.41 -4.54
C ASP A 150 -17.20 -0.34 -5.18
N THR A 151 -18.25 -0.73 -5.88
CA THR A 151 -19.25 0.22 -6.44
C THR A 151 -20.03 0.97 -5.35
N GLU A 152 -20.33 0.32 -4.22
CA GLU A 152 -20.99 0.96 -3.08
C GLU A 152 -20.09 1.98 -2.41
N ASN A 153 -18.80 1.66 -2.26
CA ASN A 153 -17.80 2.59 -1.75
C ASN A 153 -17.66 3.80 -2.67
N GLU A 154 -17.50 3.59 -3.98
CA GLU A 154 -17.42 4.67 -4.98
C GLU A 154 -18.68 5.55 -4.96
N LYS A 155 -19.88 4.95 -4.88
CA LYS A 155 -21.15 5.68 -4.73
C LYS A 155 -21.21 6.47 -3.44
N GLY A 156 -20.65 5.94 -2.35
CA GLY A 156 -20.51 6.63 -1.07
C GLY A 156 -19.60 7.86 -1.18
N GLU A 157 -18.45 7.72 -1.85
CA GLU A 157 -17.53 8.81 -2.13
C GLU A 157 -18.16 9.88 -3.01
N LEU A 158 -18.81 9.50 -4.10
CA LEU A 158 -19.56 10.41 -4.98
C LEU A 158 -20.62 11.21 -4.22
N LYS A 159 -21.35 10.58 -3.28
CA LYS A 159 -22.30 11.28 -2.41
C LYS A 159 -21.60 12.32 -1.53
N ARG A 160 -20.46 11.99 -0.92
CA ARG A 160 -19.68 12.93 -0.09
C ARG A 160 -19.19 14.12 -0.92
N VAL A 161 -18.63 13.85 -2.10
CA VAL A 161 -18.19 14.89 -3.05
C VAL A 161 -19.36 15.79 -3.47
N LYS A 162 -20.52 15.20 -3.78
CA LYS A 162 -21.72 15.96 -4.15
C LYS A 162 -22.20 16.88 -3.03
N ILE A 163 -22.19 16.40 -1.78
CA ILE A 163 -22.54 17.21 -0.61
C ILE A 163 -21.53 18.35 -0.42
N ALA A 164 -20.23 18.07 -0.51
CA ALA A 164 -19.18 19.06 -0.39
C ALA A 164 -19.34 20.18 -1.45
N SER A 165 -19.56 19.80 -2.71
CA SER A 165 -19.78 20.75 -3.81
C SER A 165 -21.05 21.59 -3.62
N GLN A 166 -22.13 21.00 -3.11
CA GLN A 166 -23.36 21.74 -2.82
C GLN A 166 -23.17 22.74 -1.67
N ASN A 167 -22.43 22.36 -0.62
CA ASN A 167 -22.11 23.25 0.49
C ASN A 167 -21.24 24.42 0.02
N GLU A 168 -20.21 24.16 -0.80
CA GLU A 168 -19.38 25.20 -1.40
C GLU A 168 -20.20 26.18 -2.26
N ARG A 169 -21.13 25.67 -3.09
CA ARG A 169 -22.06 26.51 -3.84
C ARG A 169 -22.95 27.38 -2.95
N ARG A 170 -23.40 26.86 -1.81
CA ARG A 170 -24.20 27.62 -0.82
C ARG A 170 -23.38 28.73 -0.18
N GLU A 171 -22.13 28.47 0.18
CA GLU A 171 -21.23 29.50 0.72
C GLU A 171 -20.98 30.63 -0.29
N LEU A 172 -20.69 30.28 -1.55
CA LEU A 172 -20.51 31.28 -2.63
C LEU A 172 -21.78 32.11 -2.90
N GLN A 173 -22.98 31.56 -2.67
CA GLN A 173 -24.24 32.30 -2.78
C GLN A 173 -24.48 33.24 -1.59
N LYS A 174 -24.09 32.84 -0.38
CA LYS A 174 -24.13 33.72 0.80
C LYS A 174 -23.18 34.91 0.63
N GLU A 175 -22.00 34.68 0.06
CA GLU A 175 -21.02 35.73 -0.22
C GLU A 175 -21.50 36.74 -1.29
N LYS A 176 -22.25 36.27 -2.30
CA LYS A 176 -22.88 37.13 -3.33
C LYS A 176 -24.18 37.80 -2.88
N GLY A 177 -24.74 37.43 -1.74
CA GLY A 177 -26.07 37.82 -1.26
C GLY A 177 -26.09 38.89 -0.16
N VAL A 178 -25.03 39.67 0.02
CA VAL A 178 -25.03 40.82 0.95
C VAL A 178 -25.47 42.08 0.22
N PRO A 179 -26.73 42.55 0.35
CA PRO A 179 -27.03 43.95 0.11
C PRO A 179 -26.56 44.74 1.32
N GLN A 180 -25.66 45.70 1.08
CA GLN A 180 -25.45 46.81 2.00
C GLN A 180 -26.79 47.54 2.14
N ASN A 181 -27.43 47.49 3.31
CA ASN A 181 -28.15 48.65 3.80
C ASN A 181 -28.48 48.56 5.29
N GLU A 182 -28.21 49.70 5.91
CA GLU A 182 -28.42 50.04 7.30
C GLU A 182 -29.92 50.34 7.57
N GLN A 183 -30.26 50.32 8.86
CA GLN A 183 -31.39 51.02 9.51
C GLN A 183 -32.77 50.34 9.53
N GLY A 184 -33.32 50.27 10.76
CA GLY A 184 -34.68 50.76 11.00
C GLY A 184 -35.76 49.73 11.34
N ALA A 185 -35.96 49.53 12.65
CA ALA A 185 -37.24 49.54 13.37
C ALA A 185 -38.52 48.84 12.82
N SER A 186 -39.08 48.00 13.71
CA SER A 186 -40.51 47.74 13.99
C SER A 186 -41.43 47.25 12.87
N GLU A 187 -42.17 46.16 13.10
CA GLU A 187 -43.59 46.19 13.52
C GLU A 187 -44.28 44.82 13.32
N SER A 188 -45.24 44.54 14.19
CA SER A 188 -46.00 43.30 14.40
C SER A 188 -46.78 42.78 13.18
N GLN A 189 -47.06 41.46 13.11
CA GLN A 189 -48.43 40.91 13.14
C GLN A 189 -48.49 39.37 12.93
N ASN A 190 -49.43 38.75 13.66
CA ASN A 190 -49.89 37.36 13.59
C ASN A 190 -50.45 36.97 12.22
N VAL A 191 -50.21 35.74 11.75
CA VAL A 191 -51.20 34.84 11.09
C VAL A 191 -50.78 33.37 11.32
N ASP A 192 -51.78 32.52 11.60
CA ASP A 192 -51.74 31.08 11.97
C ASP A 192 -50.99 30.12 11.00
N PRO A 193 -50.55 28.94 11.49
CA PRO A 193 -49.98 27.88 10.65
C PRO A 193 -51.03 26.81 10.30
N GLU A 194 -51.57 26.87 9.09
CA GLU A 194 -52.18 25.70 8.46
C GLU A 194 -51.44 25.34 7.17
N ASN A 195 -51.15 24.05 7.06
CA ASN A 195 -51.37 23.24 5.87
C ASN A 195 -50.13 22.71 5.10
N GLU A 196 -50.27 21.42 4.79
CA GLU A 196 -49.66 20.62 3.70
C GLU A 196 -48.26 20.01 3.91
N ARG A 197 -48.27 18.90 4.67
CA ARG A 197 -47.55 17.68 4.28
C ARG A 197 -47.94 17.31 2.84
N SER A 198 -47.01 17.44 1.91
CA SER A 198 -47.14 16.81 0.59
C SER A 198 -46.64 15.37 0.67
N GLU A 199 -47.60 14.45 0.74
CA GLU A 199 -47.40 13.02 0.46
C GLU A 199 -47.18 12.84 -1.04
N ILE A 200 -46.04 12.28 -1.45
CA ILE A 200 -45.84 11.84 -2.83
C ILE A 200 -46.26 10.37 -2.91
N SER A 201 -47.41 10.17 -3.55
CA SER A 201 -47.96 8.88 -3.97
C SER A 201 -47.03 8.22 -5.00
N VAL A 202 -46.66 6.95 -4.76
CA VAL A 202 -46.08 6.07 -5.77
C VAL A 202 -47.07 4.93 -6.00
N SER A 203 -47.78 5.05 -7.12
CA SER A 203 -48.73 4.07 -7.63
C SER A 203 -48.07 2.75 -8.02
N GLN A 204 -48.85 1.69 -7.81
CA GLN A 204 -48.62 0.30 -8.20
C GLN A 204 -48.26 0.16 -9.70
N ILE A 205 -47.28 -0.70 -10.00
CA ILE A 205 -47.13 -1.32 -11.31
C ILE A 205 -47.18 -2.83 -11.08
N GLU A 206 -48.37 -3.39 -11.29
CA GLU A 206 -48.60 -4.81 -11.51
C GLU A 206 -48.17 -5.17 -12.94
N ARG A 207 -47.39 -6.25 -13.09
CA ARG A 207 -47.36 -7.07 -14.31
C ARG A 207 -47.22 -8.52 -13.89
N GLU A 208 -48.36 -9.19 -13.77
CA GLU A 208 -48.49 -10.61 -14.04
C GLU A 208 -48.32 -10.81 -15.55
N ASP A 209 -47.59 -11.83 -15.97
CA ASP A 209 -47.91 -12.57 -17.19
C ASP A 209 -47.36 -13.99 -17.07
N THR A 210 -48.29 -14.93 -17.14
CA THR A 210 -48.17 -16.38 -17.02
C THR A 210 -47.70 -17.03 -18.33
N GLU A 211 -46.82 -18.03 -18.19
CA GLU A 211 -46.66 -19.28 -18.94
C GLU A 211 -47.25 -19.43 -20.36
N LYS A 212 -46.42 -19.92 -21.30
CA LYS A 212 -46.82 -20.97 -22.25
C LYS A 212 -45.64 -21.77 -22.82
N GLU A 213 -45.73 -23.08 -22.63
CA GLU A 213 -44.91 -24.14 -23.21
C GLU A 213 -44.91 -24.13 -24.76
N ARG A 214 -43.77 -24.51 -25.35
CA ARG A 214 -43.70 -25.55 -26.40
C ARG A 214 -42.25 -25.96 -26.62
N GLY A 215 -41.99 -27.24 -26.41
CA GLY A 215 -40.74 -27.87 -26.79
C GLY A 215 -40.62 -28.05 -28.29
N GLU A 216 -39.38 -28.21 -28.75
CA GLU A 216 -39.00 -29.03 -29.91
C GLU A 216 -37.47 -29.17 -29.89
N SER A 217 -37.00 -30.40 -29.70
CA SER A 217 -35.60 -30.81 -29.89
C SER A 217 -35.30 -30.97 -31.38
N PRO A 218 -34.12 -30.59 -31.88
CA PRO A 218 -33.63 -31.11 -33.15
C PRO A 218 -32.67 -32.27 -32.96
N ASN A 219 -33.16 -33.39 -33.45
CA ASN A 219 -32.56 -34.62 -33.94
C ASN A 219 -31.06 -34.58 -34.32
N TYR A 220 -30.36 -35.67 -34.00
CA TYR A 220 -29.01 -35.99 -34.46
C TYR A 220 -29.04 -36.42 -35.92
N ASP A 221 -28.25 -35.78 -36.78
CA ASP A 221 -27.89 -36.35 -38.08
C ASP A 221 -26.42 -36.79 -38.11
N VAL A 222 -26.30 -38.08 -38.38
CA VAL A 222 -25.13 -38.85 -38.77
C VAL A 222 -24.65 -38.36 -40.14
N ILE A 223 -23.37 -38.02 -40.27
CA ILE A 223 -22.71 -38.00 -41.57
C ILE A 223 -21.40 -38.79 -41.47
N SER A 224 -21.27 -39.67 -42.46
CA SER A 224 -20.25 -40.68 -42.71
C SER A 224 -18.84 -40.15 -42.89
#